data_AF-A0A1D6GZC9-F1
#
_entry.id   AF-A0A1D6GZC9-F1
#
_cell.length_a   1.000
_cell.length_b   1.000
_cell.length_c   1.000
_cell.angle_alpha   90.00
_cell.angle_beta   90.00
_cell.angle_gamma   90.00
#
_symmetry.space_group_name_H-M   'P 1'
#
loop_
_entity.id
_entity.type
_entity.pdbx_description
1 polymer ?
#
loop_
_entity_poly.entity_id
_entity_poly.type
_entity_poly.pdbx_seq_one_letter_code
_entity_poly.pdbx_strand_id
1 'polypeptide(L)'
;MAISSIIAADTSAFLCGRAFGRTPLTNISPKKTLEGALAGLAGCVLTTVLLSTALRWPRSLLSATAYGILIFLGSLFGDLVESLIKRDAGVKDSGSLIPGHGGILDRVDSYVFTGALCYSFVRVALPLYGV
;
A
#
# COMPACT_ATOMS: atom_id res chain seq x y z
N MET A 1 -3.59 -11.26 -4.84
CA MET A 1 -4.32 -9.97 -4.82
C MET A 1 -3.53 -8.91 -4.09
N ALA A 2 -3.27 -9.06 -2.79
CA ALA A 2 -2.56 -8.04 -1.99
C ALA A 2 -1.24 -7.55 -2.63
N ILE A 3 -0.32 -8.44 -2.98
CA ILE A 3 0.97 -8.05 -3.58
C ILE A 3 0.78 -7.26 -4.89
N SER A 4 -0.06 -7.76 -5.81
CA SER A 4 -0.35 -7.08 -7.08
C SER A 4 -1.03 -5.72 -6.88
N SER A 5 -1.92 -5.62 -5.91
CA SER A 5 -2.62 -4.37 -5.57
C SER A 5 -1.69 -3.33 -4.95
N ILE A 6 -0.73 -3.74 -4.11
CA ILE A 6 0.33 -2.86 -3.57
C ILE A 6 1.18 -2.31 -4.72
N ILE A 7 1.66 -3.18 -5.62
CA ILE A 7 2.47 -2.76 -6.77
C ILE A 7 1.69 -1.78 -7.66
N ALA A 8 0.41 -2.07 -7.91
CA ALA A 8 -0.45 -1.18 -8.67
C ALA A 8 -0.65 0.18 -7.97
N ALA A 9 -0.82 0.18 -6.64
CA ALA A 9 -0.95 1.38 -5.82
C ALA A 9 0.30 2.24 -5.88
N ASP A 10 1.49 1.65 -5.73
CA ASP A 10 2.76 2.38 -5.81
C ASP A 10 2.99 2.95 -7.20
N THR A 11 2.66 2.18 -8.24
CA THR A 11 2.79 2.62 -9.64
C THR A 11 1.85 3.78 -9.93
N SER A 12 0.57 3.67 -9.55
CA SER A 12 -0.41 4.74 -9.79
C SER A 12 -0.14 5.98 -8.92
N ALA A 13 0.31 5.78 -7.67
CA ALA A 13 0.72 6.87 -6.80
C ALA A 13 1.97 7.59 -7.33
N PHE A 14 2.94 6.85 -7.87
CA PHE A 14 4.14 7.44 -8.46
C PHE A 14 3.83 8.20 -9.74
N LEU A 15 3.08 7.61 -10.67
CA LEU A 15 2.74 8.25 -11.95
C LEU A 15 1.88 9.49 -11.74
N CYS A 16 0.82 9.37 -10.92
CA CYS A 16 -0.10 10.49 -10.67
C CYS A 16 0.53 11.52 -9.73
N GLY A 17 1.29 11.09 -8.73
CA GLY A 17 2.05 11.98 -7.85
C GLY A 17 3.13 12.76 -8.61
N ARG A 18 3.75 12.19 -9.64
CA ARG A 18 4.71 12.89 -10.49
C ARG A 18 4.05 13.85 -11.48
N ALA A 19 2.88 13.48 -12.03
CA ALA A 19 2.18 14.29 -13.02
C ALA A 19 1.32 15.42 -12.41
N PHE A 20 0.69 15.16 -11.26
CA PHE A 20 -0.31 16.02 -10.63
C PHE A 20 -0.01 16.36 -9.17
N GLY A 21 1.10 15.87 -8.61
CA GLY A 21 1.44 16.10 -7.21
C GLY A 21 1.69 17.57 -6.92
N ARG A 22 0.81 18.18 -6.12
CA ARG A 22 0.91 19.58 -5.70
C ARG A 22 0.92 19.70 -4.19
N THR A 23 0.18 18.84 -3.49
CA THR A 23 0.03 18.92 -2.04
C THR A 23 0.79 17.80 -1.33
N PRO A 24 1.82 18.10 -0.52
CA PRO A 24 2.57 17.08 0.21
C PRO A 24 1.68 16.44 1.28
N LEU A 25 1.77 15.12 1.40
CA LEU A 25 0.97 14.31 2.33
C LEU A 25 1.44 14.48 3.78
N THR A 26 2.75 14.56 3.99
CA THR A 26 3.36 14.71 5.31
C THR A 26 4.64 15.55 5.23
N ASN A 27 4.98 16.22 6.33
CA ASN A 27 6.24 16.97 6.46
C ASN A 27 7.47 16.03 6.61
N ILE A 28 7.21 14.75 6.92
CA ILE A 28 8.22 13.69 7.06
C ILE A 28 8.69 13.20 5.69
N SER A 29 7.80 13.12 4.69
CA SER A 29 8.16 12.73 3.32
C SER A 29 7.55 13.69 2.29
N PRO A 30 8.24 14.80 1.94
CA PRO A 30 7.72 15.81 1.01
C PRO A 30 7.53 15.30 -0.43
N LYS A 31 8.04 14.10 -0.73
CA LYS A 31 7.86 13.44 -2.04
C LYS A 31 6.51 12.72 -2.17
N LYS A 32 5.84 12.41 -1.06
CA LYS A 32 4.50 11.82 -1.09
C LYS A 32 3.46 12.93 -1.19
N THR A 33 2.57 12.83 -2.16
CA THR A 33 1.52 13.82 -2.39
C THR A 33 0.14 13.25 -2.11
N LEU A 34 -0.80 14.08 -1.68
CA LEU A 34 -2.20 13.66 -1.47
C LEU A 34 -2.83 13.18 -2.79
N GLU A 35 -2.53 13.84 -3.90
CA GLU A 35 -3.03 13.43 -5.22
C GLU A 35 -2.48 12.06 -5.62
N GLY A 36 -1.19 11.81 -5.33
CA GLY A 36 -0.57 10.50 -5.49
C GLY A 36 -1.22 9.45 -4.60
N ALA A 37 -1.48 9.76 -3.32
CA ALA A 37 -2.14 8.82 -2.40
C ALA A 37 -3.57 8.47 -2.86
N LEU A 38 -4.36 9.45 -3.33
CA LEU A 38 -5.70 9.19 -3.86
C LEU A 38 -5.66 8.34 -5.14
N ALA A 39 -4.71 8.59 -6.04
CA ALA A 39 -4.50 7.76 -7.23
C ALA A 39 -3.99 6.35 -6.88
N GLY A 40 -3.16 6.23 -5.83
CA GLY A 40 -2.71 4.98 -5.24
C GLY A 40 -3.88 4.15 -4.73
N LEU A 41 -4.77 4.77 -3.95
CA LEU A 41 -5.98 4.16 -3.43
C LEU A 41 -6.89 3.67 -4.57
N ALA A 42 -7.15 4.52 -5.55
CA ALA A 42 -7.97 4.17 -6.70
C ALA A 42 -7.37 2.99 -7.48
N GLY A 43 -6.06 3.01 -7.73
CA GLY A 43 -5.33 1.90 -8.37
C GLY A 43 -5.41 0.60 -7.57
N CYS A 44 -5.16 0.66 -6.25
CA CYS A 44 -5.24 -0.49 -5.36
C CYS A 44 -6.63 -1.14 -5.37
N VAL A 45 -7.68 -0.33 -5.22
CA VAL A 45 -9.07 -0.80 -5.21
C VAL A 45 -9.45 -1.37 -6.57
N LEU A 46 -9.13 -0.68 -7.66
CA LEU A 46 -9.43 -1.14 -9.02
C LEU A 46 -8.76 -2.49 -9.30
N THR A 47 -7.47 -2.63 -9.01
CA THR A 47 -6.74 -3.89 -9.18
C THR A 47 -7.31 -4.99 -8.29
N THR A 48 -7.67 -4.69 -7.04
CA THR A 48 -8.28 -5.67 -6.14
C THR A 48 -9.63 -6.16 -6.64
N VAL A 49 -10.49 -5.25 -7.13
CA VAL A 49 -11.79 -5.60 -7.70
C VAL A 49 -11.65 -6.40 -9.00
N LEU A 50 -10.73 -6.01 -9.89
CA LEU A 50 -10.44 -6.74 -11.13
C LEU A 50 -9.90 -8.16 -10.86
N LEU A 51 -9.00 -8.30 -9.88
CA LEU A 51 -8.54 -9.63 -9.48
C LEU A 51 -9.63 -10.42 -8.78
N SER A 52 -10.52 -9.77 -8.03
CA SER A 52 -11.66 -10.41 -7.37
C SER A 52 -12.64 -11.01 -8.37
N THR A 53 -12.91 -10.32 -9.48
CA THR A 53 -13.77 -10.84 -10.56
C THR A 53 -13.08 -11.97 -11.33
N ALA A 54 -11.78 -11.85 -11.60
CA ALA A 54 -11.00 -12.88 -12.30
C ALA A 54 -10.86 -14.18 -11.48
N LEU A 55 -10.59 -14.06 -10.17
CA LEU A 55 -10.36 -15.20 -9.27
C LEU A 55 -11.66 -15.70 -8.61
N ARG A 56 -12.80 -15.05 -8.90
CA ARG A 56 -14.12 -15.31 -8.28
C ARG A 56 -14.11 -15.34 -6.75
N TRP A 57 -13.20 -14.55 -6.17
CA TRP A 57 -13.01 -14.49 -4.72
C TRP A 57 -12.54 -13.10 -4.35
N PRO A 58 -13.13 -12.45 -3.34
CA PRO A 58 -14.40 -12.79 -2.69
C PRO A 58 -15.63 -12.52 -3.60
N ARG A 59 -16.77 -13.19 -3.37
CA ARG A 59 -17.97 -13.03 -4.23
C ARG A 59 -18.62 -11.66 -4.14
N SER A 60 -18.50 -10.99 -3.00
CA SER A 60 -19.12 -9.70 -2.77
C SER A 60 -18.20 -8.55 -3.20
N LEU A 61 -18.69 -7.70 -4.12
CA LEU A 61 -18.02 -6.46 -4.55
C LEU A 61 -17.68 -5.54 -3.37
N LEU A 62 -18.55 -5.51 -2.35
CA LEU A 62 -18.32 -4.75 -1.13
C LEU A 62 -17.08 -5.26 -0.37
N SER A 63 -16.97 -6.58 -0.21
CA SER A 63 -15.83 -7.21 0.46
C SER A 63 -14.52 -7.02 -0.30
N ALA A 64 -14.56 -7.07 -1.64
CA ALA A 64 -13.40 -6.81 -2.49
C ALA A 64 -12.91 -5.35 -2.37
N THR A 65 -13.85 -4.40 -2.34
CA THR A 65 -13.56 -2.97 -2.18
C THR A 65 -12.99 -2.68 -0.80
N ALA A 66 -13.63 -3.19 0.25
CA ALA A 66 -13.15 -3.07 1.63
C ALA A 66 -11.74 -3.67 1.80
N TYR A 67 -11.49 -4.82 1.17
CA TYR A 67 -10.17 -5.46 1.18
C TYR A 67 -9.11 -4.60 0.49
N GLY A 68 -9.42 -4.01 -0.68
CA GLY A 68 -8.50 -3.13 -1.41
C GLY A 68 -8.17 -1.85 -0.63
N ILE A 69 -9.15 -1.25 0.04
CA ILE A 69 -8.94 -0.08 0.91
C ILE A 69 -8.01 -0.44 2.08
N LEU A 70 -8.24 -1.60 2.71
CA LEU A 70 -7.46 -2.05 3.85
C LEU A 70 -6.02 -2.40 3.46
N ILE A 71 -5.81 -3.01 2.28
CA ILE A 71 -4.48 -3.23 1.70
C ILE A 71 -3.76 -1.89 1.51
N PHE A 72 -4.42 -0.91 0.90
CA PHE A 72 -3.82 0.41 0.65
C PHE A 72 -3.43 1.12 1.94
N LEU A 73 -4.32 1.12 2.95
CA LEU A 73 -4.05 1.73 4.25
C LEU A 73 -2.87 1.06 4.95
N GLY A 74 -2.81 -0.28 4.94
CA GLY A 74 -1.70 -1.03 5.51
C GLY A 74 -0.36 -0.69 4.84
N SER A 75 -0.36 -0.61 3.51
CA SER A 75 0.83 -0.30 2.72
C SER A 75 1.31 1.13 2.98
N LEU A 76 0.39 2.09 2.94
CA LEU A 76 0.70 3.50 3.18
C LEU A 76 1.22 3.72 4.60
N PHE A 77 0.61 3.05 5.59
CA PHE A 77 1.03 3.14 6.97
C PHE A 77 2.41 2.52 7.20
N GLY A 78 2.70 1.35 6.62
CA GLY A 78 4.02 0.72 6.67
C GLY A 78 5.12 1.64 6.17
N ASP A 79 4.92 2.23 4.99
CA ASP A 79 5.89 3.15 4.37
C ASP A 79 6.05 4.47 5.16
N LEU A 80 4.98 4.98 5.78
CA LEU A 80 5.09 6.14 6.68
C LEU A 80 5.83 5.82 7.98
N VAL A 81 5.59 4.66 8.59
CA VAL A 81 6.30 4.20 9.80
C VAL A 81 7.78 4.01 9.49
N GLU A 82 8.12 3.41 8.36
CA GLU A 82 9.52 3.29 7.95
C GLU A 82 10.16 4.66 7.74
N SER A 83 9.48 5.56 7.01
CA SER A 83 9.96 6.93 6.79
C SER A 83 10.22 7.67 8.12
N LEU A 84 9.38 7.43 9.13
CA LEU A 84 9.57 7.95 10.49
C LEU A 84 10.78 7.34 11.20
N ILE A 85 10.92 6.00 11.19
CA ILE A 85 12.05 5.30 11.82
C ILE A 85 13.37 5.76 11.22
N LYS A 86 13.43 5.91 9.89
CA LYS A 86 14.62 6.44 9.19
C LYS A 86 14.98 7.85 9.65
N ARG A 87 13.98 8.72 9.76
CA ARG A 87 14.17 10.10 10.24
C ARG A 87 14.65 10.16 11.69
N ASP A 88 14.11 9.32 12.56
CA ASP A 88 14.50 9.25 13.98
C ASP A 88 15.92 8.70 14.14
N ALA A 89 16.29 7.70 13.33
CA ALA A 89 17.64 7.14 13.30
C ALA A 89 18.68 8.02 12.58
N GLY A 90 18.28 9.18 12.04
CA GLY A 90 19.17 10.09 11.31
C GLY A 90 19.74 9.53 10.00
N VAL A 91 19.20 8.40 9.52
CA VAL A 91 19.65 7.70 8.30
C VAL A 91 18.60 7.81 7.21
N LYS A 92 19.05 7.94 5.96
CA LYS A 92 18.12 8.08 4.82
C LYS A 92 17.73 6.74 4.20
N ASP A 93 18.60 5.75 4.30
CA ASP A 93 18.43 4.40 3.79
C ASP A 93 18.63 3.41 4.93
N SER A 94 17.79 2.37 5.01
CA SER A 94 17.82 1.38 6.10
C SER A 94 19.06 0.48 6.06
N GLY A 95 19.85 0.56 4.99
CA GLY A 95 21.12 -0.12 4.81
C GLY A 95 21.61 -0.07 3.36
N SER A 96 22.79 -0.63 3.11
CA SER A 96 23.41 -0.75 1.78
C SER A 96 23.42 -2.19 1.24
N LEU A 97 22.50 -3.02 1.74
CA LEU A 97 22.53 -4.47 1.53
C LEU A 97 22.30 -4.85 0.05
N ILE A 98 21.62 -4.00 -0.73
CA ILE A 98 21.51 -4.15 -2.19
C ILE A 98 22.20 -2.95 -2.87
N PRO A 99 23.29 -3.16 -3.64
CA PRO A 99 23.98 -2.09 -4.32
C PRO A 99 23.04 -1.33 -5.25
N GLY A 100 22.81 -0.04 -4.98
CA GLY A 100 21.96 0.83 -5.79
C GLY A 100 20.45 0.72 -5.55
N HIS A 101 19.97 -0.05 -4.55
CA HIS A 101 18.54 -0.26 -4.30
C HIS A 101 18.08 -0.03 -2.86
N GLY A 102 18.99 0.32 -1.94
CA GLY A 102 18.69 0.59 -0.53
C GLY A 102 18.75 -0.66 0.35
N GLY A 103 18.06 -0.60 1.49
CA GLY A 103 17.97 -1.69 2.45
C GLY A 103 16.85 -2.67 2.11
N ILE A 104 16.94 -3.91 2.61
CA ILE A 104 15.83 -4.88 2.57
C ILE A 104 14.58 -4.32 3.28
N LEU A 105 14.78 -3.52 4.32
CA LEU A 105 13.68 -2.93 5.08
C LEU A 105 12.81 -2.02 4.19
N ASP A 106 13.45 -1.20 3.34
CA ASP A 106 12.83 -0.29 2.35
C ASP A 106 11.97 -1.00 1.28
N ARG A 107 11.99 -2.34 1.27
CA ARG A 107 11.19 -3.18 0.37
C ARG A 107 10.14 -4.00 1.08
N VAL A 108 10.25 -4.16 2.40
CA VAL A 108 9.43 -5.10 3.17
C VAL A 108 8.45 -4.36 4.08
N ASP A 109 8.70 -3.09 4.43
CA ASP A 109 7.85 -2.24 5.27
C ASP A 109 6.36 -2.24 4.90
N SER A 110 6.07 -2.08 3.61
CA SER A 110 4.73 -2.04 3.05
C SER A 110 4.04 -3.40 3.13
N TYR A 111 4.81 -4.49 3.21
CA TYR A 111 4.29 -5.85 3.31
C TYR A 111 4.12 -6.34 4.75
N VAL A 112 4.94 -5.88 5.71
CA VAL A 112 4.86 -6.34 7.11
C VAL A 112 3.50 -5.98 7.72
N PHE A 113 3.09 -4.72 7.61
CA PHE A 113 1.80 -4.28 8.14
C PHE A 113 0.63 -4.79 7.31
N THR A 114 0.76 -4.77 5.98
CA THR A 114 -0.31 -5.22 5.09
C THR A 114 -0.58 -6.72 5.23
N GLY A 115 0.44 -7.54 5.47
CA GLY A 115 0.28 -8.99 5.68
C GLY A 115 -0.56 -9.31 6.91
N ALA A 116 -0.26 -8.67 8.05
CA ALA A 116 -1.01 -8.86 9.30
C ALA A 116 -2.46 -8.38 9.17
N LEU A 117 -2.67 -7.23 8.51
CA LEU A 117 -3.99 -6.68 8.23
C LEU A 117 -4.80 -7.57 7.27
N CYS A 118 -4.19 -8.06 6.19
CA CYS A 118 -4.83 -8.98 5.25
C CYS A 118 -5.26 -10.27 5.95
N TYR A 119 -4.38 -10.87 6.75
CA TYR A 119 -4.70 -12.09 7.50
C TYR A 119 -5.88 -11.87 8.45
N SER A 120 -5.87 -10.75 9.20
CA SER A 120 -6.94 -10.39 10.12
C SER A 120 -8.27 -10.18 9.40
N PHE A 121 -8.25 -9.50 8.25
CA PHE A 121 -9.45 -9.29 7.44
C PHE A 121 -10.02 -10.60 6.90
N VAL A 122 -9.17 -11.50 6.39
CA VAL A 122 -9.61 -12.82 5.90
C VAL A 122 -10.21 -13.65 7.02
N ARG A 123 -9.65 -13.59 8.24
CA ARG A 123 -10.12 -14.36 9.39
C ARG A 123 -11.38 -13.82 10.04
N VAL A 124 -11.54 -12.49 10.10
CA VAL A 124 -12.61 -11.84 10.88
C VAL A 124 -13.70 -11.27 9.98
N ALA A 125 -13.34 -10.56 8.91
CA ALA A 125 -14.29 -9.83 8.07
C ALA A 125 -14.86 -10.70 6.95
N LEU A 126 -14.05 -11.53 6.29
CA LEU A 126 -14.55 -12.42 5.23
C LEU A 126 -15.72 -13.33 5.67
N PRO A 127 -15.72 -13.96 6.87
CA PRO A 127 -16.86 -14.73 7.33
C PRO A 127 -18.10 -13.89 7.67
N LEU A 128 -17.96 -12.57 7.89
CA LEU A 128 -19.08 -11.65 8.15
C LEU A 128 -19.76 -11.17 6.85
N TYR A 129 -19.04 -11.13 5.73
CA TYR A 129 -19.53 -10.59 4.46
C TYR A 129 -19.92 -11.64 3.41
N GLY A 130 -19.90 -12.93 3.79
CA GLY A 130 -20.33 -14.05 2.95
C GLY A 130 -19.28 -14.49 1.92
N VAL A 131 -19.06 -15.81 1.85
CA VAL A 131 -18.12 -16.48 0.93
C VAL A 131 -18.63 -16.46 -0.51
#